data_AF-A0AAW1QP53-F1
#
_entry.id   AF-A0AAW1QP53-F1
#
_cell.length_a   1.000
_cell.length_b   1.000
_cell.length_c   1.000
_cell.angle_alpha   90.00
_cell.angle_beta   90.00
_cell.angle_gamma   90.00
#
_symmetry.space_group_name_H-M   'P 1'
#
loop_
_entity.id
_entity.type
_entity.pdbx_description
1 polymer ?
#
loop_
_entity_poly.entity_id
_entity_poly.type
_entity_poly.pdbx_seq_one_letter_code
_entity_poly.pdbx_strand_id
1 'polypeptide(L)'
;MAVTRAPVAGSEQLQSIDLESLRDGGYLDMPIVEAAQELGMSLSALKGLAHEQGIQRWPYRSRQSIRALIEQTVQHIKGGSLGLHGAREEEALLEALQGDLEDVGAGRTPCLSSAIKRYRQWMFKLKHNRKKSPGSRMVVPRRVIAAFSR
;
A
#
# COMPACT_ATOMS: atom_id res chain seq x y z
N MET A 1 15.46 -24.77 26.02
CA MET A 1 16.63 -24.70 25.13
C MET A 1 16.73 -23.28 24.59
N ALA A 2 17.70 -22.50 25.07
CA ALA A 2 17.93 -21.13 24.62
C ALA A 2 18.92 -21.18 23.46
N VAL A 3 18.48 -20.80 22.26
CA VAL A 3 19.37 -20.67 21.10
C VAL A 3 20.04 -19.29 21.18
N THR A 4 21.25 -19.25 21.73
CA THR A 4 22.13 -18.09 21.65
C THR A 4 22.65 -17.98 20.21
N ARG A 5 22.19 -16.97 19.47
CA ARG A 5 22.74 -16.64 18.16
C ARG A 5 24.05 -15.88 18.35
N ALA A 6 25.15 -16.45 17.86
CA ALA A 6 26.45 -15.79 17.83
C ALA A 6 26.40 -14.50 16.98
N PRO A 7 27.14 -13.44 17.36
CA PRO A 7 27.28 -12.25 16.52
C PRO A 7 28.11 -12.61 15.28
N VAL A 8 27.53 -12.41 14.10
CA VAL A 8 28.23 -12.57 12.81
C VAL A 8 29.19 -11.40 12.66
N ALA A 9 30.49 -11.70 12.64
CA ALA A 9 31.57 -10.75 12.37
C ALA A 9 31.39 -10.12 10.98
N GLY A 10 31.20 -8.80 10.94
CA GLY A 10 30.97 -8.00 9.73
C GLY A 10 30.02 -6.81 9.90
N SER A 11 29.76 -6.37 11.14
CA SER A 11 28.68 -5.44 11.49
C SER A 11 29.02 -3.95 11.44
N GLU A 12 30.26 -3.55 11.12
CA GLU A 12 30.70 -2.15 11.28
C GLU A 12 30.38 -1.23 10.09
N GLN A 13 29.84 -1.76 8.99
CA GLN A 13 29.48 -0.98 7.79
C GLN A 13 28.00 -1.06 7.40
N LEU A 14 27.15 -1.70 8.20
CA LEU A 14 25.70 -1.50 8.05
C LEU A 14 25.38 -0.15 8.67
N GLN A 15 25.71 0.90 7.91
CA GLN A 15 25.35 2.26 8.22
C GLN A 15 23.87 2.28 8.58
N SER A 16 23.54 3.11 9.56
CA SER A 16 22.17 3.39 10.00
C SER A 16 21.36 3.85 8.79
N ILE A 17 20.80 2.91 8.04
CA ILE A 17 19.88 3.23 6.96
C ILE A 17 18.56 3.53 7.65
N ASP A 18 18.22 4.81 7.66
CA ASP A 18 16.95 5.28 8.18
C ASP A 18 15.81 4.89 7.24
N LEU A 19 14.60 4.78 7.80
CA LEU A 19 13.38 4.56 7.03
C LEU A 19 13.17 5.59 5.93
N GLU A 20 13.52 6.84 6.22
CA GLU A 20 13.38 7.91 5.25
C GLU A 20 14.29 7.67 4.06
N SER A 21 15.54 7.25 4.28
CA SER A 21 16.46 6.87 3.19
C SER A 21 15.92 5.71 2.35
N LEU A 22 15.28 4.71 2.98
CA LEU A 22 14.62 3.60 2.26
C LEU A 22 13.42 4.08 1.42
N ARG A 23 12.67 5.05 1.94
CA ARG A 23 11.51 5.64 1.28
C ARG A 23 11.94 6.53 0.10
N ASP A 24 12.83 7.47 0.33
CA ASP A 24 13.33 8.44 -0.65
C ASP A 24 14.12 7.75 -1.77
N GLY A 25 14.83 6.65 -1.47
CA GLY A 25 15.46 5.80 -2.47
C GLY A 25 14.52 4.89 -3.25
N GLY A 26 13.21 4.90 -2.96
CA GLY A 26 12.23 4.07 -3.68
C GLY A 26 12.31 2.57 -3.41
N TYR A 27 13.13 2.12 -2.45
CA TYR A 27 13.33 0.70 -2.13
C TYR A 27 12.04 0.05 -1.59
N LEU A 28 11.13 0.83 -1.00
CA LEU A 28 9.83 0.32 -0.53
C LEU A 28 8.89 -0.08 -1.67
N ASP A 29 9.17 0.36 -2.91
CA ASP A 29 8.40 0.05 -4.11
C ASP A 29 8.93 -1.15 -4.90
N MET A 30 9.95 -1.83 -4.39
CA MET A 30 10.48 -3.07 -4.96
C MET A 30 10.39 -4.24 -3.96
N PRO A 31 10.43 -5.49 -4.42
CA PRO A 31 10.56 -6.66 -3.55
C PRO A 31 11.77 -6.53 -2.60
N ILE A 32 11.61 -6.99 -1.37
CA ILE A 32 12.69 -6.94 -0.36
C ILE A 32 13.99 -7.63 -0.82
N VAL A 33 13.87 -8.62 -1.72
CA VAL A 33 15.02 -9.33 -2.30
C VAL A 33 15.83 -8.39 -3.20
N GLU A 34 15.15 -7.64 -4.07
CA GLU A 34 15.78 -6.66 -4.96
C GLU A 34 16.34 -5.49 -4.14
N ALA A 35 15.58 -4.97 -3.17
CA ALA A 35 16.06 -3.92 -2.27
C ALA A 35 17.35 -4.33 -1.52
N ALA A 36 17.42 -5.58 -1.04
CA ALA A 36 18.62 -6.08 -0.37
C ALA A 36 19.82 -6.15 -1.32
N GLN A 37 19.62 -6.52 -2.58
CA GLN A 37 20.67 -6.55 -3.60
C GLN A 37 21.19 -5.16 -3.93
N GLU A 38 20.29 -4.20 -4.17
CA GLU A 38 20.64 -2.81 -4.48
C GLU A 38 21.38 -2.14 -3.31
N LEU A 39 20.98 -2.43 -2.07
CA LEU A 39 21.63 -1.91 -0.87
C LEU A 39 22.91 -2.66 -0.49
N GLY A 40 23.29 -3.73 -1.21
CA GLY A 40 24.44 -4.56 -0.88
C GLY A 40 24.32 -5.28 0.47
N MET A 41 23.10 -5.50 0.96
CA MET A 41 22.81 -6.08 2.26
C MET A 41 22.29 -7.52 2.14
N SER A 42 22.49 -8.32 3.20
CA SER A 42 21.78 -9.59 3.30
C SER A 42 20.29 -9.37 3.60
N LEU A 43 19.42 -10.23 3.07
CA LEU A 43 17.98 -10.20 3.33
C LEU A 43 17.64 -10.25 4.83
N SER A 44 18.46 -10.97 5.61
CA SER A 44 18.31 -11.06 7.06
C SER A 44 18.65 -9.74 7.77
N ALA A 45 19.70 -9.04 7.31
CA ALA A 45 20.05 -7.73 7.83
C ALA A 45 18.97 -6.68 7.51
N LEU A 46 18.49 -6.64 6.27
CA LEU A 46 17.44 -5.71 5.85
C LEU A 46 16.12 -5.95 6.61
N LYS A 47 15.76 -7.21 6.88
CA LYS A 47 14.61 -7.54 7.73
C LYS A 47 14.79 -7.09 9.18
N GLY A 48 16.00 -7.27 9.74
CA GLY A 48 16.33 -6.81 11.08
C GLY A 48 16.13 -5.31 11.22
N LEU A 49 16.74 -4.55 10.31
CA LEU A 49 16.59 -3.08 10.24
C LEU A 49 15.14 -2.67 10.04
N ALA A 50 14.41 -3.31 9.13
CA ALA A 50 12.99 -3.02 8.92
C ALA A 50 12.17 -3.23 10.20
N HIS A 51 12.42 -4.31 10.96
CA HIS A 51 11.73 -4.58 12.21
C HIS A 51 12.09 -3.57 13.31
N GLU A 52 13.36 -3.19 13.44
CA GLU A 52 13.83 -2.16 14.39
C GLU A 52 13.14 -0.82 14.12
N GLN A 53 12.92 -0.53 12.85
CA GLN A 53 12.21 0.65 12.40
C GLN A 53 10.67 0.52 12.44
N GLY A 54 10.13 -0.57 12.98
CA GLY A 54 8.67 -0.77 13.13
C GLY A 54 7.95 -1.35 11.90
N ILE A 55 8.67 -1.62 10.80
CA ILE A 55 8.13 -2.31 9.63
C ILE A 55 8.10 -3.81 9.88
N GLN A 56 6.98 -4.33 10.37
CA GLN A 56 6.80 -5.78 10.59
C GLN A 56 6.74 -6.60 9.29
N ARG A 57 6.27 -5.98 8.19
CA ARG A 57 6.15 -6.62 6.89
C ARG A 57 6.55 -5.63 5.81
N TRP A 58 7.38 -6.09 4.87
CA TRP A 58 7.85 -5.24 3.78
C TRP A 58 6.67 -4.64 2.98
N PRO A 59 6.59 -3.30 2.84
CA PRO A 59 5.39 -2.62 2.37
C PRO A 59 5.13 -2.74 0.86
N TYR A 60 6.01 -3.37 0.09
CA TYR A 60 5.89 -3.56 -1.36
C TYR A 60 4.51 -4.07 -1.79
N ARG A 61 4.05 -5.20 -1.23
CA ARG A 61 2.78 -5.83 -1.68
C ARG A 61 1.57 -4.97 -1.37
N SER A 62 1.55 -4.34 -0.21
CA SER A 62 0.47 -3.44 0.21
C SER A 62 0.45 -2.16 -0.63
N ARG A 63 1.62 -1.55 -0.89
CA ARG A 63 1.77 -0.38 -1.76
C ARG A 63 1.30 -0.68 -3.17
N GLN A 64 1.72 -1.81 -3.74
CA GLN A 64 1.29 -2.25 -5.07
C GLN A 64 -0.23 -2.42 -5.15
N SER A 65 -0.85 -2.98 -4.10
CA SER A 65 -2.31 -3.12 -4.03
C SER A 65 -3.04 -1.78 -3.95
N ILE A 66 -2.51 -0.78 -3.24
CA ILE A 66 -3.10 0.57 -3.19
C ILE A 66 -2.90 1.29 -4.52
N ARG A 67 -1.70 1.24 -5.12
CA ARG A 67 -1.43 1.82 -6.44
C ARG A 67 -2.38 1.29 -7.51
N ALA A 68 -2.55 -0.02 -7.59
CA ALA A 68 -3.49 -0.64 -8.51
C ALA A 68 -4.95 -0.21 -8.26
N LEU A 69 -5.31 0.05 -7.00
CA LEU A 69 -6.62 0.56 -6.64
C LEU A 69 -6.81 2.02 -7.08
N ILE A 70 -5.81 2.88 -6.87
CA ILE A 70 -5.80 4.27 -7.35
C ILE A 70 -5.96 4.30 -8.87
N GLU A 71 -5.14 3.53 -9.58
CA GLU A 71 -5.20 3.47 -11.04
C GLU A 71 -6.59 3.04 -11.54
N GLN A 72 -7.15 1.97 -10.97
CA GLN A 72 -8.51 1.55 -11.30
C GLN A 72 -9.54 2.64 -11.01
N THR A 73 -9.42 3.31 -9.86
CA THR A 73 -10.30 4.42 -9.47
C THR A 73 -10.25 5.54 -10.49
N VAL A 74 -9.06 6.01 -10.87
CA VAL A 74 -8.86 7.03 -11.90
C VAL A 74 -9.49 6.62 -13.23
N GLN A 75 -9.31 5.37 -13.66
CA GLN A 75 -9.91 4.87 -14.90
C GLN A 75 -11.44 4.87 -14.83
N HIS A 76 -12.02 4.47 -13.70
CA HIS A 76 -13.47 4.51 -13.55
C HIS A 76 -14.04 5.93 -13.39
N ILE A 77 -13.29 6.88 -12.83
CA ILE A 77 -13.64 8.30 -12.78
C ILE A 77 -13.72 8.84 -14.21
N LYS A 78 -12.63 8.68 -14.99
CA LYS A 78 -12.57 9.11 -16.41
C LYS A 78 -13.67 8.48 -17.27
N GLY A 79 -14.05 7.24 -16.97
CA GLY A 79 -15.13 6.53 -17.66
C GLY A 79 -16.55 6.83 -17.13
N GLY A 80 -16.72 7.71 -16.14
CA GLY A 80 -18.02 8.04 -15.54
C GLY A 80 -18.73 6.85 -14.87
N SER A 81 -17.98 5.80 -14.51
CA SER A 81 -18.54 4.50 -14.10
C SER A 81 -18.72 4.37 -12.59
N LEU A 82 -18.12 5.25 -11.77
CA LEU A 82 -18.29 5.22 -10.32
C LEU A 82 -19.61 5.87 -9.85
N GLY A 83 -20.24 6.68 -10.71
CA GLY A 83 -21.41 7.48 -10.33
C GLY A 83 -21.12 8.44 -9.18
N LEU A 84 -19.89 8.97 -9.13
CA LEU A 84 -19.52 10.07 -8.24
C LEU A 84 -20.19 11.34 -8.75
N HIS A 85 -20.74 12.14 -7.85
CA HIS A 85 -21.52 13.33 -8.14
C HIS A 85 -20.67 14.58 -7.92
N GLY A 86 -19.62 14.72 -8.74
CA GLY A 86 -18.82 15.94 -8.86
C GLY A 86 -17.36 15.78 -8.46
N ALA A 87 -16.54 16.72 -8.96
CA ALA A 87 -15.08 16.72 -8.81
C ALA A 87 -14.61 16.62 -7.34
N ARG A 88 -15.38 17.17 -6.40
CA ARG A 88 -15.05 17.14 -4.96
C ARG A 88 -15.08 15.72 -4.37
N GLU A 89 -16.03 14.87 -4.78
CA GLU A 89 -16.09 13.48 -4.31
C GLU A 89 -14.99 12.62 -4.93
N GLU A 90 -14.64 12.92 -6.18
CA GLU A 90 -13.54 12.29 -6.91
C GLU A 90 -12.19 12.59 -6.27
N GLU A 91 -11.94 13.87 -5.99
CA GLU A 91 -10.71 14.37 -5.36
C GLU A 91 -10.54 13.79 -3.96
N ALA A 92 -11.58 13.86 -3.10
CA ALA A 92 -11.52 13.32 -1.74
C ALA A 92 -11.23 11.81 -1.70
N LEU A 93 -11.76 11.04 -2.65
CA LEU A 93 -11.48 9.61 -2.76
C LEU A 93 -10.02 9.35 -3.17
N LEU A 94 -9.49 10.11 -4.13
CA LEU A 94 -8.10 9.97 -4.57
C LEU A 94 -7.12 10.38 -3.47
N GLU A 95 -7.38 11.48 -2.78
CA GLU A 95 -6.57 11.97 -1.67
C GLU A 95 -6.51 10.94 -0.53
N ALA A 96 -7.65 10.36 -0.14
CA ALA A 96 -7.68 9.32 0.88
C ALA A 96 -6.88 8.07 0.46
N LEU A 97 -6.97 7.66 -0.80
CA LEU A 97 -6.20 6.53 -1.31
C LEU A 97 -4.69 6.82 -1.36
N GLN A 98 -4.30 8.06 -1.64
CA GLN A 98 -2.91 8.51 -1.60
C GLN A 98 -2.38 8.55 -0.16
N GLY A 99 -3.14 9.10 0.79
CA GLY A 99 -2.75 9.12 2.21
C GLY A 99 -2.49 7.72 2.76
N ASP A 100 -3.34 6.74 2.43
CA ASP A 100 -3.10 5.34 2.85
C ASP A 100 -1.86 4.73 2.18
N LEU A 101 -1.52 5.14 0.94
CA LEU A 101 -0.28 4.70 0.28
C LEU A 101 0.96 5.21 1.04
N GLU A 102 0.91 6.44 1.51
CA GLU A 102 1.95 7.05 2.33
C GLU A 102 2.05 6.41 3.72
N ASP A 103 0.93 6.14 4.38
CA ASP A 103 0.88 5.44 5.67
C ASP A 103 1.54 4.08 5.63
N VAL A 104 1.27 3.31 4.57
CA VAL A 104 1.93 2.02 4.35
C VAL A 104 3.43 2.18 4.10
N GLY A 105 3.85 3.29 3.46
CA GLY A 105 5.26 3.64 3.29
C GLY A 105 5.97 4.01 4.59
N ALA A 106 5.27 4.65 5.53
CA ALA A 106 5.79 5.05 6.84
C ALA A 106 5.90 3.88 7.85
N GLY A 107 5.74 2.63 7.41
CA GLY A 107 5.81 1.47 8.28
C GLY A 107 4.59 1.26 9.18
N ARG A 108 3.52 2.06 9.02
CA ARG A 108 2.24 1.91 9.73
C ARG A 108 1.39 0.78 9.16
N THR A 109 1.97 -0.42 9.07
CA THR A 109 1.26 -1.63 8.67
C THR A 109 0.46 -2.21 9.85
N PRO A 110 -0.86 -2.52 9.71
CA PRO A 110 -1.74 -2.34 8.57
C PRO A 110 -2.93 -1.44 8.96
N CYS A 111 -2.71 -0.16 9.25
CA CYS A 111 -3.84 0.75 9.52
C CYS A 111 -4.47 1.22 8.20
N LEU A 112 -4.86 0.30 7.32
CA LEU A 112 -5.72 0.69 6.21
C LEU A 112 -7.04 1.20 6.77
N SER A 113 -7.45 2.38 6.35
CA SER A 113 -8.71 2.97 6.82
C SER A 113 -9.88 2.02 6.55
N SER A 114 -10.84 1.97 7.49
CA SER A 114 -12.07 1.16 7.33
C SER A 114 -12.87 1.59 6.09
N ALA A 115 -12.75 2.85 5.66
CA ALA A 115 -13.33 3.35 4.42
C ALA A 115 -12.70 2.67 3.19
N ILE A 116 -11.37 2.58 3.13
CA ILE A 116 -10.63 1.98 2.01
C ILE A 116 -10.80 0.48 1.95
N LYS A 117 -10.87 -0.20 3.10
CA LYS A 117 -11.21 -1.64 3.14
C LYS A 117 -12.59 -1.90 2.50
N ARG A 118 -13.60 -1.08 2.82
CA ARG A 118 -14.94 -1.17 2.23
C ARG A 118 -14.92 -0.84 0.73
N TYR A 119 -14.18 0.20 0.34
CA TYR A 119 -14.05 0.59 -1.07
C TYR A 119 -13.36 -0.50 -1.91
N ARG A 120 -12.26 -1.08 -1.41
CA ARG A 120 -11.59 -2.25 -2.01
C ARG A 120 -12.55 -3.40 -2.23
N GLN A 121 -13.33 -3.74 -1.21
CA GLN A 121 -14.28 -4.83 -1.28
C GLN A 121 -15.38 -4.55 -2.31
N TRP A 122 -15.84 -3.29 -2.40
CA TRP A 122 -16.79 -2.87 -3.41
C TRP A 122 -16.20 -2.95 -4.83
N MET A 123 -14.98 -2.44 -5.05
CA MET A 123 -14.26 -2.52 -6.32
C MET A 123 -14.03 -3.97 -6.76
N PHE A 124 -13.69 -4.85 -5.83
CA PHE A 124 -13.58 -6.28 -6.09
C PHE A 124 -14.91 -6.87 -6.56
N LYS A 125 -16.02 -6.54 -5.87
CA LYS A 125 -17.36 -6.99 -6.27
C LYS A 125 -17.75 -6.45 -7.64
N LEU A 126 -17.45 -5.19 -7.95
CA LEU A 126 -17.66 -4.58 -9.27
C LEU A 126 -16.96 -5.41 -10.37
N LYS A 127 -15.66 -5.67 -10.20
CA LYS A 127 -14.85 -6.43 -11.15
C LYS A 127 -15.34 -7.87 -11.29
N HIS A 128 -15.67 -8.52 -10.18
CA HIS A 128 -16.17 -9.89 -10.16
C HIS A 128 -17.55 -10.02 -10.81
N ASN A 129 -18.46 -9.07 -10.55
CA ASN A 129 -19.78 -9.05 -11.15
C ASN A 129 -19.72 -8.75 -12.65
N ARG A 130 -18.80 -7.90 -13.11
CA ARG A 130 -18.59 -7.66 -14.55
C ARG A 130 -18.19 -8.91 -15.31
N LYS A 131 -17.48 -9.84 -14.66
CA LYS A 131 -17.16 -11.16 -15.24
C LYS A 131 -18.37 -12.10 -15.28
N LYS A 132 -19.29 -12.00 -14.31
CA LYS A 132 -20.50 -12.86 -14.23
C LYS A 132 -21.65 -12.35 -15.11
N SER A 133 -21.79 -11.03 -15.24
CA SER A 133 -22.90 -10.38 -15.94
C SER A 133 -22.40 -9.05 -16.53
N PRO A 134 -21.90 -9.03 -17.79
CA PRO A 134 -21.21 -7.88 -18.38
C PRO A 134 -22.08 -6.62 -18.58
N GLY A 135 -23.40 -6.67 -18.32
CA GLY A 135 -24.33 -5.55 -18.44
C GLY A 135 -24.72 -4.84 -17.14
N SER A 136 -24.27 -5.30 -15.96
CA SER A 136 -24.68 -4.69 -14.69
C SER A 136 -23.82 -3.46 -14.36
N ARG A 137 -24.41 -2.26 -14.48
CA ARG A 137 -23.77 -0.99 -14.11
C ARG A 137 -23.95 -0.76 -12.61
N MET A 138 -22.95 -1.13 -11.81
CA MET A 138 -22.96 -0.88 -10.37
C MET A 138 -22.41 0.51 -10.05
N VAL A 139 -23.21 1.32 -9.35
CA VAL A 139 -22.83 2.62 -8.80
C VAL A 139 -22.20 2.43 -7.41
N VAL A 140 -21.21 3.24 -7.05
CA VAL A 140 -20.65 3.22 -5.69
C VAL A 140 -21.73 3.62 -4.69
N PRO A 141 -22.00 2.83 -3.63
CA PRO A 141 -22.95 3.22 -2.61
C PRO A 141 -22.55 4.54 -1.95
N ARG A 142 -23.48 5.47 -1.79
CA ARG A 142 -23.23 6.77 -1.14
C ARG A 142 -22.63 6.64 0.26
N ARG A 143 -22.92 5.56 1.00
CA ARG A 143 -22.32 5.28 2.33
C ARG A 143 -20.82 4.98 2.27
N VAL A 144 -20.31 4.51 1.13
CA VAL A 144 -18.88 4.31 0.88
C VAL A 144 -18.25 5.65 0.52
N ILE A 145 -18.89 6.45 -0.34
CA ILE A 145 -18.40 7.79 -0.76
C ILE A 145 -18.37 8.76 0.43
N ALA A 146 -19.45 8.84 1.21
CA ALA A 146 -19.57 9.72 2.37
C ALA A 146 -18.55 9.41 3.49
N ALA A 147 -17.86 8.27 3.43
CA ALA A 147 -16.76 7.97 4.34
C ALA A 147 -15.46 8.72 3.98
N PHE A 148 -15.40 9.31 2.78
CA PHE A 148 -14.25 10.05 2.25
C PHE A 148 -14.48 11.58 2.23
N SER A 149 -15.73 12.04 2.25
CA SER A 149 -16.08 13.47 2.13
C SER A 149 -16.26 14.22 3.48
N ARG A 150 -15.53 13.84 4.53
CA ARG A 150 -15.61 14.53 5.83
C ARG A 150 -14.65 15.71 5.91
#